data_AF-A0AAE0Y4F9-F1
#
_entry.id   AF-A0AAE0Y4F9-F1
#
_cell.length_a   1.000
_cell.length_b   1.000
_cell.length_c   1.000
_cell.angle_alpha   90.00
_cell.angle_beta   90.00
_cell.angle_gamma   90.00
#
_symmetry.space_group_name_H-M   'P 1'
#
loop_
_entity.id
_entity.type
_entity.pdbx_description
1 polymer ?
#
loop_
_entity_poly.entity_id
_entity_poly.type
_entity_poly.pdbx_seq_one_letter_code
_entity_poly.pdbx_strand_id
1 'polypeptide(L)'
;MLDSLKKLVPELGFSNVRVKDPQNVEKAVRTMMKDAQHKLQVIADFDWTLSKYSEDGNLCNTTHSVLGESKRMPEFYRKETKRLKEHYMPIEFDPSKTREEKIPKMIEWWSKNHALLKSCDLTKPQISTMVSESRARLRDGCKEFFHQLHTVEIPLLIFSAGLGDIISETIKQRATFYPENMKIVANFLEFDEMDKVIGFTGEIIHTFNKNENAVHSGDYFSNIRHRENLLLLGDTLGDLGMAKGADNIECILKIGFLNFKVEENLDVYMEHFDIVIVEDESLAVVNGLWQPVKDLQFLNFSSQALILSVHPFASCSVPWRLFLSVLLISFLAQTASLHFFGHIGFNFTPSQNVLLVHIAGGQFNQVISQARYSLGFVSQIPASTVPVPATVVPDTKGSSSGIGHQARQAGISQSLQQRQLRQ
;
A
#
# COMPACT_ATOMS: atom_id res chain seq x y z
N MET A 1 15.60 -9.63 -15.57
CA MET A 1 14.21 -9.21 -15.87
C MET A 1 13.41 -9.02 -14.58
N LEU A 2 13.38 -10.02 -13.69
CA LEU A 2 12.99 -9.79 -12.30
C LEU A 2 13.77 -8.61 -11.67
N ASP A 3 15.01 -8.36 -12.11
CA ASP A 3 15.81 -7.19 -11.69
C ASP A 3 15.25 -5.84 -12.15
N SER A 4 14.52 -5.78 -13.26
CA SER A 4 13.83 -4.56 -13.72
C SER A 4 12.65 -4.27 -12.81
N LEU A 5 11.82 -5.30 -12.58
CA LEU A 5 10.70 -5.23 -11.65
C LEU A 5 11.14 -4.91 -10.21
N LYS A 6 12.23 -5.51 -9.71
CA LYS A 6 12.79 -5.21 -8.38
C LYS A 6 13.43 -3.82 -8.28
N LYS A 7 13.93 -3.25 -9.38
CA LYS A 7 14.34 -1.84 -9.41
C LYS A 7 13.14 -0.91 -9.28
N LEU A 8 12.01 -1.32 -9.83
CA LEU A 8 10.76 -0.56 -9.78
C LEU A 8 10.07 -0.69 -8.41
N VAL A 9 10.03 -1.91 -7.86
CA VAL A 9 9.40 -2.25 -6.58
C VAL A 9 10.36 -3.16 -5.80
N PRO A 10 11.26 -2.59 -4.98
CA PRO A 10 12.27 -3.34 -4.24
C PRO A 10 11.71 -4.42 -3.33
N GLU A 11 10.50 -4.25 -2.80
CA GLU A 11 9.82 -5.17 -1.89
C GLU A 11 9.49 -6.51 -2.55
N LEU A 12 9.39 -6.56 -3.88
CA LEU A 12 9.30 -7.84 -4.61
C LEU A 12 10.60 -8.66 -4.56
N GLY A 13 11.65 -8.09 -3.97
CA GLY A 13 12.92 -8.73 -3.65
C GLY A 13 12.94 -9.52 -2.36
N PHE A 14 11.93 -9.39 -1.49
CA PHE A 14 11.92 -10.07 -0.20
C PHE A 14 11.84 -11.60 -0.36
N SER A 15 12.50 -12.33 0.55
CA SER A 15 12.61 -13.79 0.49
C SER A 15 11.27 -14.51 0.65
N ASN A 16 10.30 -13.84 1.28
CA ASN A 16 8.96 -14.34 1.52
C ASN A 16 7.97 -14.02 0.39
N VAL A 17 8.40 -13.33 -0.68
CA VAL A 17 7.56 -13.00 -1.83
C VAL A 17 7.81 -14.00 -2.96
N ARG A 18 6.75 -14.61 -3.48
CA ARG A 18 6.78 -15.45 -4.69
C ARG A 18 6.00 -14.80 -5.81
N VAL A 19 6.55 -14.85 -7.02
CA VAL A 19 5.93 -14.31 -8.23
C VAL A 19 6.07 -15.36 -9.33
N LYS A 20 4.95 -15.88 -9.83
CA LYS A 20 4.96 -16.94 -10.86
C LYS A 20 5.41 -16.40 -12.20
N ASP A 21 4.83 -15.27 -12.61
CA ASP A 21 5.14 -14.60 -13.87
C ASP A 21 5.55 -13.15 -13.62
N PRO A 22 6.86 -12.88 -13.41
CA PRO A 22 7.36 -11.53 -13.21
C PRO A 22 7.10 -10.59 -14.40
N GLN A 23 6.95 -11.11 -15.62
CA GLN A 23 6.67 -10.27 -16.79
C GLN A 23 5.24 -9.75 -16.77
N ASN A 24 4.28 -10.62 -16.42
CA ASN A 24 2.89 -10.21 -16.24
C ASN A 24 2.75 -9.17 -15.13
N VAL A 25 3.42 -9.38 -13.99
CA VAL A 25 3.41 -8.42 -12.88
C VAL A 25 4.04 -7.08 -13.30
N GLU A 26 5.20 -7.10 -13.97
CA GLU A 26 5.83 -5.85 -14.45
C GLU A 26 4.93 -5.10 -15.44
N LYS A 27 4.27 -5.81 -16.36
CA LYS A 27 3.30 -5.23 -17.28
C LYS A 27 2.12 -4.59 -16.54
N ALA A 28 1.56 -5.27 -15.55
CA ALA A 28 0.45 -4.75 -14.75
C ALA A 28 0.85 -3.48 -13.99
N VAL A 29 1.98 -3.51 -13.27
CA VAL A 29 2.49 -2.34 -12.53
C VAL A 29 2.74 -1.15 -13.47
N ARG A 30 3.38 -1.38 -14.62
CA ARG A 30 3.63 -0.32 -15.61
C ARG A 30 2.34 0.25 -16.22
N THR A 31 1.31 -0.57 -16.39
CA THR A 31 0.00 -0.13 -16.87
C THR A 31 -0.66 0.77 -15.82
N MET A 32 -0.73 0.32 -14.58
CA MET A 32 -1.28 1.11 -13.45
C MET A 32 -0.51 2.42 -13.25
N MET A 33 0.80 2.41 -13.43
CA MET A 33 1.66 3.61 -13.40
C MET A 33 1.33 4.62 -14.50
N LYS A 34 1.18 4.13 -15.74
CA LYS A 34 0.84 4.98 -16.90
C LYS A 34 -0.54 5.61 -16.75
N ASP A 35 -1.49 4.83 -16.26
CA ASP A 35 -2.88 5.20 -16.09
C ASP A 35 -3.16 6.00 -14.81
N ALA A 36 -2.22 5.96 -13.86
CA ALA A 36 -2.24 6.71 -12.61
C ALA A 36 -3.48 6.45 -11.72
N GLN A 37 -3.67 7.27 -10.67
CA GLN A 37 -4.66 7.08 -9.61
C GLN A 37 -6.11 7.11 -10.09
N HIS A 38 -6.43 7.91 -11.11
CA HIS A 38 -7.81 8.14 -11.55
C HIS A 38 -8.45 6.93 -12.23
N LYS A 39 -7.62 5.96 -12.66
CA LYS A 39 -8.08 4.66 -13.20
C LYS A 39 -7.94 3.50 -12.21
N LEU A 40 -7.34 3.71 -11.03
CA LEU A 40 -7.09 2.65 -10.06
C LEU A 40 -8.22 2.52 -9.04
N GLN A 41 -8.60 1.28 -8.72
CA GLN A 41 -9.47 0.90 -7.61
C GLN A 41 -8.85 -0.28 -6.84
N VAL A 42 -9.21 -0.41 -5.55
CA VAL A 42 -8.73 -1.48 -4.68
C VAL A 42 -9.91 -2.27 -4.11
N ILE A 43 -9.81 -3.59 -4.18
CA ILE A 43 -10.71 -4.50 -3.47
C ILE A 43 -9.87 -5.40 -2.57
N ALA A 44 -10.22 -5.48 -1.29
CA ALA A 44 -9.48 -6.24 -0.30
C ALA A 44 -10.41 -7.04 0.62
N ASP A 45 -10.03 -8.26 0.95
CA ASP A 45 -10.58 -8.91 2.15
C ASP A 45 -10.05 -8.22 3.42
N PHE A 46 -10.67 -8.48 4.58
CA PHE A 46 -10.24 -7.97 5.86
C PHE A 46 -9.47 -8.99 6.72
N ASP A 47 -10.09 -10.13 7.05
CA ASP A 47 -9.58 -11.02 8.09
C ASP A 47 -8.33 -11.74 7.56
N TRP A 48 -7.18 -11.55 8.21
CA TRP A 48 -5.88 -12.10 7.79
C TRP A 48 -5.33 -11.59 6.44
N THR A 49 -6.08 -10.70 5.77
CA THR A 49 -5.63 -9.93 4.60
C THR A 49 -5.20 -8.51 4.99
N LEU A 50 -6.09 -7.69 5.55
CA LEU A 50 -5.76 -6.37 6.12
C LEU A 50 -5.45 -6.47 7.62
N SER A 51 -6.07 -7.43 8.32
CA SER A 51 -5.67 -7.78 9.68
C SER A 51 -4.52 -8.78 9.70
N LYS A 52 -3.73 -8.76 10.76
CA LYS A 52 -2.62 -9.72 10.97
C LYS A 52 -3.17 -11.13 11.16
N TYR A 53 -2.42 -12.13 10.70
CA TYR A 53 -2.68 -13.52 11.05
C TYR A 53 -2.18 -13.85 12.46
N SER A 54 -1.01 -13.33 12.82
CA SER A 54 -0.36 -13.53 14.10
C SER A 54 0.38 -12.27 14.57
N GLU A 55 0.60 -12.17 15.88
CA GLU A 55 1.44 -11.15 16.50
C GLU A 55 2.16 -11.77 17.69
N ASP A 56 3.48 -11.68 17.73
CA ASP A 56 4.34 -12.30 18.75
C ASP A 56 4.11 -13.82 18.89
N GLY A 57 4.02 -14.53 17.76
CA GLY A 57 3.82 -15.98 17.70
C GLY A 57 2.44 -16.48 18.13
N ASN A 58 1.52 -15.57 18.43
CA ASN A 58 0.15 -15.90 18.83
C ASN A 58 -0.84 -15.44 17.77
N LEU A 59 -1.85 -16.25 17.47
CA LEU A 59 -2.89 -15.91 16.51
C LEU A 59 -3.59 -14.59 16.88
N CYS A 60 -3.83 -13.79 15.86
CA CYS A 60 -4.64 -12.58 15.93
C CYS A 60 -6.10 -12.94 15.71
N ASN A 61 -6.98 -12.17 16.34
CA ASN A 61 -8.40 -12.42 16.24
C ASN A 61 -8.93 -12.02 14.86
N THR A 62 -9.60 -12.95 14.17
CA THR A 62 -10.58 -12.59 13.13
C THR A 62 -11.78 -11.89 13.75
N THR A 63 -12.57 -11.19 12.94
CA THR A 63 -13.77 -10.46 13.38
C THR A 63 -14.74 -11.33 14.20
N HIS A 64 -15.00 -12.58 13.78
CA HIS A 64 -15.83 -13.51 14.55
C HIS A 64 -15.19 -13.96 15.85
N SER A 65 -13.87 -14.16 15.88
CA SER A 65 -13.16 -14.58 17.10
C SER A 65 -13.07 -13.49 18.16
N VAL A 66 -13.12 -12.20 17.77
CA VAL A 66 -13.29 -11.09 18.73
C VAL A 66 -14.50 -11.32 19.63
N LEU A 67 -15.62 -11.80 19.06
CA LEU A 67 -16.78 -12.19 19.86
C LEU A 67 -16.59 -13.58 20.50
N GLY A 68 -16.21 -14.59 19.71
CA GLY A 68 -16.13 -15.99 20.14
C GLY A 68 -15.18 -16.26 21.31
N GLU A 69 -14.15 -15.41 21.49
CA GLU A 69 -13.14 -15.57 22.54
C GLU A 69 -13.28 -14.54 23.66
N SER A 70 -14.15 -13.54 23.49
CA SER A 70 -14.35 -12.49 24.49
C SER A 70 -14.94 -13.02 25.79
N LYS A 71 -14.27 -12.68 26.91
CA LYS A 71 -14.78 -12.98 28.26
C LYS A 71 -16.09 -12.26 28.58
N ARG A 72 -16.46 -11.23 27.81
CA ARG A 72 -17.71 -10.47 27.95
C ARG A 72 -18.90 -11.17 27.32
N MET A 73 -18.67 -12.11 26.41
CA MET A 73 -19.76 -12.93 25.87
C MET A 73 -20.22 -13.97 26.89
N PRO A 74 -21.48 -14.43 26.84
CA PRO A 74 -21.92 -15.55 27.66
C PRO A 74 -21.10 -16.83 27.41
N GLU A 75 -20.92 -17.64 28.44
CA GLU A 75 -20.14 -18.89 28.32
C GLU A 75 -20.74 -19.85 27.29
N PHE A 76 -22.07 -19.96 27.24
CA PHE A 76 -22.76 -20.81 26.26
C PHE A 76 -22.43 -20.39 24.83
N TYR A 77 -22.31 -19.08 24.56
CA TYR A 77 -21.96 -18.55 23.25
C TYR A 77 -20.55 -18.96 22.85
N ARG A 78 -19.57 -18.74 23.73
CA ARG A 78 -18.17 -19.13 23.46
C ARG A 78 -18.03 -20.64 23.23
N LYS A 79 -18.71 -21.45 24.03
CA LYS A 79 -18.66 -22.91 23.92
C LYS A 79 -19.26 -23.40 22.60
N GLU A 80 -20.43 -22.87 22.24
CA GLU A 80 -21.13 -23.30 21.03
C GLU A 80 -20.47 -22.78 19.75
N THR A 81 -20.01 -21.52 19.71
CA THR A 81 -19.24 -21.01 18.56
C THR A 81 -17.94 -21.79 18.34
N LYS A 82 -17.24 -22.16 19.42
CA LYS A 82 -16.07 -23.05 19.34
C LYS A 82 -16.44 -24.42 18.75
N ARG A 83 -17.51 -25.05 19.23
CA ARG A 83 -18.00 -26.35 18.71
C ARG A 83 -18.37 -26.27 17.24
N LEU A 84 -19.06 -25.20 16.81
CA LEU A 84 -19.40 -24.96 15.42
C LEU A 84 -18.14 -24.80 14.57
N LYS A 85 -17.16 -24.01 15.01
CA LYS A 85 -15.88 -23.85 14.30
C LYS A 85 -15.14 -25.17 14.14
N GLU A 86 -15.03 -25.97 15.21
CA GLU A 86 -14.39 -27.29 15.17
C GLU A 86 -15.07 -28.26 14.18
N HIS A 87 -16.37 -28.12 13.97
CA HIS A 87 -17.13 -28.94 13.03
C HIS A 87 -17.00 -28.48 11.57
N TYR A 88 -17.17 -27.18 11.31
CA TYR A 88 -17.31 -26.66 9.95
C TYR A 88 -16.00 -26.21 9.30
N MET A 89 -15.02 -25.74 10.08
CA MET A 89 -13.73 -25.29 9.54
C MET A 89 -13.00 -26.40 8.77
N PRO A 90 -12.96 -27.68 9.23
CA PRO A 90 -12.38 -28.75 8.43
C PRO A 90 -13.08 -28.97 7.08
N ILE A 91 -14.40 -28.70 7.01
CA ILE A 91 -15.19 -28.86 5.77
C ILE A 91 -14.89 -27.72 4.79
N GLU A 92 -14.75 -26.48 5.30
CA GLU A 92 -14.40 -25.30 4.51
C GLU A 92 -13.08 -25.50 3.76
N PHE A 93 -12.07 -26.01 4.47
CA PHE A 93 -10.71 -26.21 3.94
C PHE A 93 -10.47 -27.61 3.34
N ASP A 94 -11.49 -28.47 3.23
CA ASP A 94 -11.34 -29.82 2.70
C ASP A 94 -11.04 -29.80 1.18
N PRO A 95 -9.84 -30.18 0.71
CA PRO A 95 -9.52 -30.14 -0.72
C PRO A 95 -10.26 -31.19 -1.54
N SER A 96 -10.87 -32.21 -0.89
CA SER A 96 -11.63 -33.26 -1.56
C SER A 96 -13.06 -32.86 -1.93
N LYS A 97 -13.55 -31.72 -1.41
CA LYS A 97 -14.93 -31.24 -1.63
C LYS A 97 -14.97 -30.12 -2.64
N THR A 98 -15.97 -30.16 -3.52
CA THR A 98 -16.20 -29.07 -4.47
C THR A 98 -16.78 -27.84 -3.76
N ARG A 99 -16.73 -26.70 -4.45
CA ARG A 99 -17.32 -25.46 -3.94
C ARG A 99 -18.83 -25.62 -3.70
N GLU A 100 -19.52 -26.31 -4.61
CA GLU A 100 -20.97 -26.55 -4.57
C GLU A 100 -21.36 -27.39 -3.35
N GLU A 101 -20.53 -28.37 -2.97
CA GLU A 101 -20.74 -29.19 -1.77
C GLU A 101 -20.51 -28.41 -0.47
N LYS A 102 -19.57 -27.44 -0.48
CA LYS A 102 -19.22 -26.64 0.69
C LYS A 102 -20.20 -25.50 0.97
N ILE A 103 -20.75 -24.86 -0.06
CA ILE A 103 -21.69 -23.74 0.06
C ILE A 103 -22.83 -24.00 1.08
N PRO A 104 -23.62 -25.08 0.99
CA PRO A 104 -24.72 -25.31 1.93
C PRO A 104 -24.23 -25.47 3.38
N LYS A 105 -23.02 -26.00 3.58
CA LYS A 105 -22.40 -26.15 4.91
C LYS A 105 -21.96 -24.81 5.49
N MET A 106 -21.46 -23.90 4.66
CA MET A 106 -21.14 -22.54 5.10
C MET A 106 -22.42 -21.77 5.44
N ILE A 107 -23.47 -21.86 4.61
CA ILE A 107 -24.75 -21.24 4.93
C ILE A 107 -25.29 -21.75 6.27
N GLU A 108 -25.23 -23.06 6.51
CA GLU A 108 -25.64 -23.66 7.78
C GLU A 108 -24.81 -23.13 8.97
N TRP A 109 -23.49 -23.06 8.83
CA TRP A 109 -22.59 -22.59 9.89
C TRP A 109 -22.84 -21.11 10.24
N TRP A 110 -22.89 -20.21 9.26
CA TRP A 110 -23.13 -18.79 9.48
C TRP A 110 -24.54 -18.57 10.06
N SER A 111 -25.56 -19.27 9.56
CA SER A 111 -26.93 -19.18 10.10
C SER A 111 -27.00 -19.59 11.58
N LYS A 112 -26.30 -20.65 11.98
CA LYS A 112 -26.23 -21.08 13.39
C LYS A 112 -25.51 -20.05 14.27
N ASN A 113 -24.38 -19.50 13.82
CA ASN A 113 -23.68 -18.44 14.56
C ASN A 113 -24.55 -17.18 14.70
N HIS A 114 -25.22 -16.76 13.63
CA HIS A 114 -26.07 -15.57 13.64
C HIS A 114 -27.27 -15.74 14.58
N ALA A 115 -27.90 -16.92 14.56
CA ALA A 115 -28.99 -17.24 15.49
C ALA A 115 -28.54 -17.25 16.95
N LEU A 116 -27.35 -17.80 17.22
CA LEU A 116 -26.78 -17.82 18.57
C LEU A 116 -26.50 -16.41 19.09
N LEU A 117 -25.98 -15.51 18.26
CA LEU A 117 -25.66 -14.14 18.67
C LEU A 117 -26.88 -13.35 19.15
N LYS A 118 -28.07 -13.58 18.56
CA LYS A 118 -29.34 -12.96 18.98
C LYS A 118 -29.71 -13.25 20.44
N SER A 119 -29.18 -14.32 21.02
CA SER A 119 -29.44 -14.73 22.40
C SER A 119 -28.48 -14.14 23.44
N CYS A 120 -27.51 -13.32 23.02
CA CYS A 120 -26.42 -12.85 23.89
C CYS A 120 -26.62 -11.47 24.51
N ASP A 121 -27.77 -10.82 24.27
CA ASP A 121 -28.06 -9.44 24.70
C ASP A 121 -26.92 -8.44 24.44
N LEU A 122 -26.21 -8.65 23.32
CA LEU A 122 -25.02 -7.87 22.98
C LEU A 122 -25.41 -6.45 22.58
N THR A 123 -24.64 -5.46 23.04
CA THR A 123 -24.84 -4.05 22.70
C THR A 123 -23.65 -3.45 21.95
N LYS A 124 -23.90 -2.38 21.20
CA LYS A 124 -22.87 -1.66 20.43
C LYS A 124 -21.68 -1.16 21.28
N PRO A 125 -21.85 -0.61 22.50
CA PRO A 125 -20.72 -0.22 23.35
C PRO A 125 -19.87 -1.42 23.83
N GLN A 126 -20.51 -2.57 24.06
CA GLN A 126 -19.78 -3.80 24.39
C GLN A 126 -18.91 -4.26 23.22
N ILE A 127 -19.38 -4.10 21.97
CA ILE A 127 -18.57 -4.39 20.78
C ILE A 127 -17.29 -3.56 20.77
N SER A 128 -17.40 -2.24 20.95
CA SER A 128 -16.22 -1.36 21.02
C SER A 128 -15.23 -1.80 22.09
N THR A 129 -15.74 -2.15 23.28
CA THR A 129 -14.92 -2.63 24.38
C THR A 129 -14.22 -3.95 24.03
N MET A 130 -14.94 -4.92 23.43
CA MET A 130 -14.36 -6.20 23.03
C MET A 130 -13.28 -6.05 21.97
N VAL A 131 -13.46 -5.16 20.98
CA VAL A 131 -12.43 -4.87 19.98
C VAL A 131 -11.16 -4.30 20.64
N SER A 132 -11.33 -3.40 21.62
CA SER A 132 -10.19 -2.78 22.33
C SER A 132 -9.37 -3.80 23.11
N GLU A 133 -10.04 -4.75 23.78
CA GLU A 133 -9.45 -5.81 24.60
C GLU A 133 -8.92 -7.00 23.79
N SER A 134 -9.33 -7.13 22.52
CA SER A 134 -8.97 -8.25 21.66
C SER A 134 -7.53 -8.17 21.10
N ARG A 135 -7.11 -9.25 20.43
CA ARG A 135 -5.91 -9.33 19.60
C ARG A 135 -6.18 -9.03 18.12
N ALA A 136 -7.29 -8.39 17.77
CA ALA A 136 -7.50 -7.92 16.41
C ALA A 136 -6.52 -6.76 16.11
N ARG A 137 -5.67 -6.95 15.09
CA ARG A 137 -4.60 -6.01 14.72
C ARG A 137 -4.60 -5.83 13.21
N LEU A 138 -4.34 -4.62 12.75
CA LEU A 138 -4.08 -4.36 11.34
C LEU A 138 -2.64 -4.75 11.01
N ARG A 139 -2.40 -5.20 9.78
CA ARG A 139 -1.04 -5.41 9.26
C ARG A 139 -0.24 -4.11 9.32
N ASP A 140 1.06 -4.25 9.55
CA ASP A 140 1.96 -3.10 9.60
C ASP A 140 1.94 -2.37 8.24
N GLY A 141 1.74 -1.05 8.28
CA GLY A 141 1.57 -0.23 7.06
C GLY A 141 0.12 -0.03 6.58
N CYS A 142 -0.90 -0.64 7.20
CA CYS A 142 -2.31 -0.38 6.86
C CYS A 142 -2.72 1.10 7.02
N LYS A 143 -2.25 1.75 8.09
CA LYS A 143 -2.57 3.16 8.33
C LYS A 143 -2.07 4.05 7.19
N GLU A 144 -0.84 3.82 6.75
CA GLU A 144 -0.25 4.54 5.61
C GLU A 144 -1.01 4.23 4.32
N PHE A 145 -1.30 2.95 4.08
CA PHE A 145 -2.08 2.53 2.92
C PHE A 145 -3.43 3.25 2.82
N PHE A 146 -4.22 3.24 3.90
CA PHE A 146 -5.52 3.92 3.93
C PHE A 146 -5.39 5.43 3.73
N HIS A 147 -4.41 6.05 4.37
CA HIS A 147 -4.16 7.49 4.23
C HIS A 147 -3.77 7.87 2.80
N GLN A 148 -2.90 7.06 2.16
CA GLN A 148 -2.46 7.28 0.79
C GLN A 148 -3.62 7.16 -0.19
N LEU A 149 -4.40 6.08 -0.13
CA LEU A 149 -5.57 5.91 -1.00
C LEU A 149 -6.58 7.05 -0.83
N HIS A 150 -6.82 7.48 0.41
CA HIS A 150 -7.70 8.60 0.71
C HIS A 150 -7.20 9.92 0.11
N THR A 151 -5.90 10.22 0.26
CA THR A 151 -5.30 11.48 -0.20
C THR A 151 -5.41 11.67 -1.71
N VAL A 152 -5.43 10.57 -2.48
CA VAL A 152 -5.56 10.60 -3.94
C VAL A 152 -6.90 10.07 -4.45
N GLU A 153 -7.88 9.95 -3.56
CA GLU A 153 -9.26 9.55 -3.86
C GLU A 153 -9.38 8.22 -4.64
N ILE A 154 -8.59 7.21 -4.26
CA ILE A 154 -8.72 5.85 -4.81
C ILE A 154 -9.76 5.08 -4.00
N PRO A 155 -10.85 4.58 -4.60
CA PRO A 155 -11.83 3.76 -3.90
C PRO A 155 -11.21 2.50 -3.32
N LEU A 156 -11.50 2.24 -2.04
CA LEU A 156 -11.18 0.99 -1.35
C LEU A 156 -12.48 0.28 -0.97
N LEU A 157 -12.72 -0.88 -1.57
CA LEU A 157 -13.78 -1.80 -1.15
C LEU A 157 -13.17 -2.87 -0.22
N ILE A 158 -13.55 -2.84 1.06
CA ILE A 158 -13.31 -3.97 1.96
C ILE A 158 -14.49 -4.92 1.81
N PHE A 159 -14.25 -6.13 1.31
CA PHE A 159 -15.27 -7.13 1.06
C PHE A 159 -14.99 -8.40 1.89
N SER A 160 -15.70 -8.54 3.00
CA SER A 160 -15.41 -9.55 4.01
C SER A 160 -16.59 -10.47 4.29
N ALA A 161 -16.31 -11.74 4.55
CA ALA A 161 -17.27 -12.70 5.10
C ALA A 161 -17.40 -12.60 6.64
N GLY A 162 -16.67 -11.66 7.26
CA GLY A 162 -16.69 -11.39 8.68
C GLY A 162 -17.79 -10.43 9.12
N LEU A 163 -17.61 -9.87 10.32
CA LEU A 163 -18.57 -8.95 10.96
C LEU A 163 -18.24 -7.48 10.66
N GLY A 164 -19.09 -6.80 9.91
CA GLY A 164 -18.86 -5.42 9.43
C GLY A 164 -18.66 -4.39 10.54
N ASP A 165 -19.40 -4.50 11.64
CA ASP A 165 -19.25 -3.63 12.82
C ASP A 165 -17.90 -3.80 13.51
N ILE A 166 -17.40 -5.03 13.57
CA ILE A 166 -16.09 -5.35 14.14
C ILE A 166 -14.96 -4.84 13.25
N ILE A 167 -15.11 -4.95 11.93
CA ILE A 167 -14.18 -4.37 10.94
C ILE A 167 -14.11 -2.86 11.13
N SER A 168 -15.27 -2.20 11.09
CA SER A 168 -15.38 -0.74 11.22
C SER A 168 -14.75 -0.24 12.51
N GLU A 169 -15.04 -0.91 13.62
CA GLU A 169 -14.51 -0.56 14.93
C GLU A 169 -13.01 -0.85 15.05
N THR A 170 -12.52 -1.95 14.47
CA THR A 170 -11.08 -2.26 14.43
C THR A 170 -10.33 -1.19 13.64
N ILE A 171 -10.84 -0.76 12.48
CA ILE A 171 -10.22 0.31 11.69
C ILE A 171 -10.21 1.62 12.48
N LYS A 172 -11.34 2.02 13.08
CA LYS A 172 -11.43 3.24 13.91
C LYS A 172 -10.40 3.24 15.04
N GLN A 173 -10.31 2.14 15.79
CA GLN A 173 -9.41 2.05 16.94
C GLN A 173 -7.92 1.92 16.55
N ARG A 174 -7.61 1.15 15.50
CA ARG A 174 -6.23 0.78 15.15
C ARG A 174 -5.61 1.69 14.09
N ALA A 175 -6.38 2.15 13.11
CA ALA A 175 -5.91 3.12 12.11
C ALA A 175 -6.09 4.58 12.57
N THR A 176 -6.88 4.83 13.61
CA THR A 176 -7.22 6.18 14.15
C THR A 176 -7.92 7.10 13.15
N PHE A 177 -8.36 6.56 12.02
CA PHE A 177 -8.97 7.28 10.90
C PHE A 177 -9.89 6.31 10.13
N TYR A 178 -11.03 6.82 9.67
CA TYR A 178 -11.98 6.09 8.84
C TYR A 178 -12.17 6.87 7.52
N PRO A 179 -11.62 6.39 6.39
CA PRO A 179 -11.61 7.15 5.14
C PRO A 179 -12.98 7.21 4.45
N GLU A 180 -13.30 8.34 3.81
CA GLU A 180 -14.54 8.48 3.02
C GLU A 180 -14.54 7.66 1.73
N ASN A 181 -13.36 7.43 1.13
CA ASN A 181 -13.18 6.58 -0.05
C ASN A 181 -13.27 5.07 0.27
N MET A 182 -13.54 4.68 1.52
CA MET A 182 -13.64 3.29 1.96
C MET A 182 -15.10 2.86 2.06
N LYS A 183 -15.44 1.78 1.35
CA LYS A 183 -16.72 1.07 1.49
C LYS A 183 -16.46 -0.29 2.12
N ILE A 184 -17.26 -0.67 3.11
CA ILE A 184 -17.24 -2.03 3.71
C ILE A 184 -18.51 -2.77 3.27
N VAL A 185 -18.33 -3.95 2.69
CA VAL A 185 -19.39 -4.93 2.40
C VAL A 185 -19.08 -6.19 3.21
N ALA A 186 -19.90 -6.44 4.23
CA ALA A 186 -19.71 -7.52 5.19
C ALA A 186 -21.04 -7.87 5.90
N ASN A 187 -21.03 -8.84 6.81
CA ASN A 187 -22.20 -9.15 7.63
C ASN A 187 -22.35 -8.08 8.74
N PHE A 188 -23.20 -7.09 8.53
CA PHE A 188 -23.49 -6.04 9.51
C PHE A 188 -24.58 -6.46 10.48
N LEU A 189 -24.40 -6.15 11.76
CA LEU A 189 -25.35 -6.37 12.82
C LEU A 189 -26.52 -5.39 12.67
N GLU A 190 -27.71 -5.87 12.99
CA GLU A 190 -28.91 -5.06 13.12
C GLU A 190 -29.11 -4.71 14.59
N PHE A 191 -29.30 -3.42 14.87
CA PHE A 191 -29.47 -2.87 16.21
C PHE A 191 -30.89 -2.31 16.39
N ASP A 192 -31.47 -2.47 17.58
CA ASP A 192 -32.67 -1.76 17.98
C ASP A 192 -32.40 -0.32 18.44
N GLU A 193 -33.45 0.40 18.85
CA GLU A 193 -33.36 1.78 19.34
C GLU A 193 -32.50 1.94 20.62
N MET A 194 -32.19 0.83 21.30
CA MET A 194 -31.37 0.79 22.51
C MET A 194 -29.94 0.27 22.24
N ASP A 195 -29.50 0.26 20.98
CA ASP A 195 -28.19 -0.25 20.54
C ASP A 195 -27.97 -1.75 20.86
N LYS A 196 -29.04 -2.53 21.02
CA LYS A 196 -28.97 -3.98 21.24
C LYS A 196 -29.03 -4.73 19.91
N VAL A 197 -28.18 -5.75 19.77
CA VAL A 197 -28.14 -6.62 18.59
C VAL A 197 -29.41 -7.47 18.54
N ILE A 198 -30.20 -7.29 17.47
CA ILE A 198 -31.43 -8.05 17.19
C ILE A 198 -31.28 -8.98 15.98
N GLY A 199 -30.22 -8.80 15.19
CA GLY A 199 -29.96 -9.65 14.04
C GLY A 199 -28.83 -9.16 13.14
N PHE A 200 -29.02 -9.37 11.85
CA PHE A 200 -28.08 -9.06 10.79
C PHE A 200 -28.84 -8.44 9.63
N THR A 201 -28.21 -7.49 8.97
CA THR A 201 -28.76 -6.82 7.79
C THR A 201 -28.30 -7.52 6.50
N GLY A 202 -29.19 -7.55 5.50
CA GLY A 202 -28.87 -8.09 4.18
C GLY A 202 -28.74 -9.62 4.10
N GLU A 203 -28.15 -10.09 3.00
CA GLU A 203 -27.86 -11.51 2.78
C GLU A 203 -26.55 -11.93 3.46
N ILE A 204 -26.46 -13.19 3.86
CA ILE A 204 -25.26 -13.74 4.50
C ILE A 204 -24.11 -13.74 3.49
N ILE A 205 -22.98 -13.15 3.88
CA ILE A 205 -21.71 -13.24 3.14
C ILE A 205 -20.83 -14.29 3.82
N HIS A 206 -20.40 -15.29 3.07
CA HIS A 206 -19.50 -16.36 3.48
C HIS A 206 -18.38 -16.55 2.43
N THR A 207 -17.39 -17.37 2.76
CA THR A 207 -16.15 -17.53 1.98
C THR A 207 -16.35 -17.87 0.49
N PHE A 208 -17.49 -18.47 0.12
CA PHE A 208 -17.77 -18.92 -1.25
C PHE A 208 -18.79 -18.06 -2.02
N ASN A 209 -19.38 -17.02 -1.43
CA ASN A 209 -20.32 -16.12 -2.13
C ASN A 209 -19.86 -14.66 -2.18
N LYS A 210 -18.57 -14.40 -1.90
CA LYS A 210 -17.88 -13.13 -2.19
C LYS A 210 -17.79 -12.89 -3.70
N ASN A 211 -18.88 -12.43 -4.28
CA ASN A 211 -18.98 -12.15 -5.71
C ASN A 211 -19.89 -10.95 -5.94
N GLU A 212 -20.16 -10.66 -7.20
CA GLU A 212 -20.91 -9.50 -7.64
C GLU A 212 -22.29 -9.37 -6.95
N ASN A 213 -22.99 -10.49 -6.72
CA ASN A 213 -24.33 -10.50 -6.11
C ASN A 213 -24.35 -9.92 -4.70
N ALA A 214 -23.26 -10.08 -3.93
CA ALA A 214 -23.17 -9.55 -2.57
C ALA A 214 -22.84 -8.05 -2.52
N VAL A 215 -22.41 -7.45 -3.64
CA VAL A 215 -22.11 -5.99 -3.73
C VAL A 215 -23.18 -5.23 -4.53
N HIS A 216 -23.99 -5.94 -5.35
CA HIS A 216 -24.98 -5.37 -6.27
C HIS A 216 -26.20 -4.70 -5.63
N SER A 217 -26.33 -4.70 -4.30
CA SER A 217 -27.39 -3.95 -3.63
C SER A 217 -27.21 -2.42 -3.69
N GLY A 218 -26.21 -1.89 -4.41
CA GLY A 218 -26.10 -0.44 -4.65
C GLY A 218 -25.15 -0.01 -5.78
N ASP A 219 -25.08 1.31 -5.99
CA ASP A 219 -24.43 1.98 -7.14
C ASP A 219 -22.89 2.04 -7.08
N TYR A 220 -22.24 1.20 -6.26
CA TYR A 220 -20.79 1.32 -6.04
C TYR A 220 -20.00 1.10 -7.32
N PHE A 221 -20.15 -0.07 -7.95
CA PHE A 221 -19.39 -0.39 -9.16
C PHE A 221 -19.76 0.52 -10.33
N SER A 222 -21.03 0.91 -10.47
CA SER A 222 -21.46 1.87 -11.49
C SER A 222 -20.76 3.22 -11.36
N ASN A 223 -20.58 3.72 -10.13
CA ASN A 223 -19.94 5.01 -9.88
C ASN A 223 -18.43 5.01 -10.16
N ILE A 224 -17.79 3.83 -10.17
CA ILE A 224 -16.35 3.67 -10.37
C ILE A 224 -15.98 2.94 -11.67
N ARG A 225 -16.92 2.77 -12.61
CA ARG A 225 -16.69 2.06 -13.90
C ARG A 225 -15.55 2.61 -14.77
N HIS A 226 -15.16 3.86 -14.56
CA HIS A 226 -14.03 4.50 -15.24
C HIS A 226 -12.67 4.02 -14.71
N ARG A 227 -12.64 3.25 -13.61
CA ARG A 227 -11.43 2.75 -12.96
C ARG A 227 -11.10 1.35 -13.46
N GLU A 228 -10.44 1.30 -14.61
CA GLU A 228 -10.15 0.08 -15.35
C GLU A 228 -9.00 -0.76 -14.75
N ASN A 229 -8.30 -0.24 -13.73
CA ASN A 229 -7.20 -0.92 -13.06
C ASN A 229 -7.62 -1.38 -11.66
N LEU A 230 -7.45 -2.66 -11.35
CA LEU A 230 -7.85 -3.26 -10.08
C LEU A 230 -6.66 -3.90 -9.34
N LEU A 231 -6.43 -3.47 -8.12
CA LEU A 231 -5.59 -4.17 -7.15
C LEU A 231 -6.48 -5.03 -6.24
N LEU A 232 -6.30 -6.35 -6.30
CA LEU A 232 -7.08 -7.31 -5.51
C LEU A 232 -6.21 -7.94 -4.41
N LEU A 233 -6.65 -7.83 -3.16
CA LEU A 233 -5.96 -8.38 -1.98
C LEU A 233 -6.83 -9.44 -1.30
N GLY A 234 -6.28 -10.62 -1.02
CA GLY A 234 -6.98 -11.67 -0.28
C GLY A 234 -6.02 -12.69 0.33
N ASP A 235 -6.51 -13.49 1.26
CA ASP A 235 -5.74 -14.56 1.91
C ASP A 235 -6.29 -15.95 1.57
N THR A 236 -7.47 -16.04 0.93
CA THR A 236 -8.10 -17.29 0.51
C THR A 236 -8.33 -17.32 -1.01
N LEU A 237 -8.48 -18.53 -1.58
CA LEU A 237 -8.90 -18.68 -2.98
C LEU A 237 -10.32 -18.14 -3.24
N GLY A 238 -11.17 -18.03 -2.21
CA GLY A 238 -12.52 -17.46 -2.33
C GLY A 238 -12.50 -15.98 -2.68
N ASP A 239 -11.45 -15.26 -2.26
CA ASP A 239 -11.29 -13.81 -2.45
C ASP A 239 -11.07 -13.42 -3.92
N LEU A 240 -10.62 -14.37 -4.75
CA LEU A 240 -10.54 -14.18 -6.20
C LEU A 240 -11.91 -13.85 -6.83
N GLY A 241 -13.00 -14.25 -6.17
CA GLY A 241 -14.37 -13.93 -6.58
C GLY A 241 -14.75 -12.46 -6.41
N MET A 242 -14.07 -11.71 -5.54
CA MET A 242 -14.44 -10.31 -5.23
C MET A 242 -14.31 -9.37 -6.43
N ALA A 243 -13.45 -9.73 -7.40
CA ALA A 243 -13.26 -8.95 -8.63
C ALA A 243 -14.42 -9.12 -9.64
N LYS A 244 -15.28 -10.14 -9.50
CA LYS A 244 -16.32 -10.43 -10.50
C LYS A 244 -17.37 -9.34 -10.67
N GLY A 245 -17.57 -8.49 -9.65
CA GLY A 245 -18.49 -7.36 -9.71
C GLY A 245 -17.89 -6.09 -10.33
N ALA A 246 -16.57 -6.04 -10.54
CA ALA A 246 -15.91 -4.91 -11.14
C ALA A 246 -16.02 -4.99 -12.67
N ASP A 247 -16.93 -4.22 -13.25
CA ASP A 247 -17.08 -4.08 -14.69
C ASP A 247 -15.86 -3.37 -15.32
N ASN A 248 -15.58 -3.65 -16.60
CA ASN A 248 -14.59 -2.94 -17.43
C ASN A 248 -13.14 -2.93 -16.90
N ILE A 249 -12.74 -3.95 -16.13
CA ILE A 249 -11.35 -4.07 -15.70
C ILE A 249 -10.46 -4.51 -16.87
N GLU A 250 -9.51 -3.65 -17.26
CA GLU A 250 -8.51 -3.91 -18.29
C GLU A 250 -7.22 -4.52 -17.71
N CYS A 251 -6.86 -4.14 -16.48
CA CYS A 251 -5.68 -4.65 -15.79
C CYS A 251 -6.01 -4.99 -14.34
N ILE A 252 -5.77 -6.24 -13.96
CA ILE A 252 -5.92 -6.73 -12.59
C ILE A 252 -4.59 -7.24 -12.08
N LEU A 253 -4.23 -6.88 -10.85
CA LEU A 253 -3.10 -7.46 -10.13
C LEU A 253 -3.61 -8.09 -8.84
N LYS A 254 -3.41 -9.41 -8.69
CA LYS A 254 -3.92 -10.20 -7.58
C LYS A 254 -2.80 -10.56 -6.61
N ILE A 255 -2.98 -10.21 -5.34
CA ILE A 255 -2.02 -10.46 -4.27
C ILE A 255 -2.65 -11.38 -3.22
N GLY A 256 -2.02 -12.52 -3.02
CA GLY A 256 -2.43 -13.54 -2.05
C GLY A 256 -1.55 -13.53 -0.81
N PHE A 257 -2.14 -13.38 0.38
CA PHE A 257 -1.45 -13.57 1.66
C PHE A 257 -1.56 -15.04 2.08
N LEU A 258 -0.44 -15.77 2.00
CA LEU A 258 -0.39 -17.17 2.40
C LEU A 258 0.12 -17.28 3.84
N ASN A 259 -0.83 -17.32 4.78
CA ASN A 259 -0.54 -17.23 6.22
C ASN A 259 -0.36 -18.58 6.92
N PHE A 260 -0.87 -19.68 6.35
CA PHE A 260 -0.87 -21.00 7.01
C PHE A 260 -0.76 -22.13 5.98
N LYS A 261 -0.25 -23.29 6.44
CA LYS A 261 -0.06 -24.49 5.60
C LYS A 261 0.68 -24.18 4.30
N VAL A 262 1.76 -23.40 4.41
CA VAL A 262 2.50 -22.86 3.26
C VAL A 262 2.90 -23.96 2.28
N GLU A 263 3.49 -25.04 2.78
CA GLU A 263 3.96 -26.16 1.93
C GLU A 263 2.81 -26.83 1.16
N GLU A 264 1.63 -26.94 1.76
CA GLU A 264 0.45 -27.59 1.14
C GLU A 264 -0.23 -26.68 0.11
N ASN A 265 -0.20 -25.36 0.33
CA ASN A 265 -1.01 -24.40 -0.41
C ASN A 265 -0.23 -23.55 -1.41
N LEU A 266 1.10 -23.50 -1.33
CA LEU A 266 1.89 -22.55 -2.13
C LEU A 266 1.66 -22.73 -3.65
N ASP A 267 1.63 -23.97 -4.13
CA ASP A 267 1.47 -24.25 -5.56
C ASP A 267 0.12 -23.76 -6.09
N VAL A 268 -0.98 -24.02 -5.37
CA VAL A 268 -2.31 -23.57 -5.79
C VAL A 268 -2.45 -22.05 -5.66
N TYR A 269 -1.82 -21.41 -4.68
CA TYR A 269 -1.79 -19.95 -4.58
C TYR A 269 -1.03 -19.33 -5.75
N MET A 270 0.14 -19.88 -6.08
CA MET A 270 0.96 -19.42 -7.21
C MET A 270 0.26 -19.62 -8.56
N GLU A 271 -0.67 -20.57 -8.67
CA GLU A 271 -1.48 -20.73 -9.87
C GLU A 271 -2.53 -19.63 -10.05
N HIS A 272 -3.05 -19.07 -8.97
CA HIS A 272 -4.23 -18.19 -9.01
C HIS A 272 -3.94 -16.72 -8.67
N PHE A 273 -2.90 -16.44 -7.89
CA PHE A 273 -2.43 -15.10 -7.55
C PHE A 273 -1.17 -14.74 -8.34
N ASP A 274 -1.06 -13.48 -8.75
CA ASP A 274 0.12 -12.99 -9.47
C ASP A 274 1.33 -12.84 -8.52
N ILE A 275 1.06 -12.43 -7.29
CA ILE A 275 2.03 -12.26 -6.20
C ILE A 275 1.52 -13.01 -4.97
N VAL A 276 2.35 -13.89 -4.40
CA VAL A 276 2.07 -14.57 -3.14
C VAL A 276 3.04 -14.10 -2.07
N ILE A 277 2.49 -13.56 -0.98
CA ILE A 277 3.23 -13.07 0.19
C ILE A 277 3.08 -14.13 1.29
N VAL A 278 4.20 -14.77 1.65
CA VAL A 278 4.20 -15.90 2.59
C VAL A 278 4.54 -15.41 4.00
N GLU A 279 3.69 -15.71 4.99
CA GLU A 279 3.96 -15.49 6.42
C GLU A 279 4.53 -14.09 6.75
N ASP A 280 4.05 -13.06 6.04
CA ASP A 280 4.33 -11.66 6.35
C ASP A 280 3.23 -11.14 7.27
N GLU A 281 3.46 -10.09 8.06
CA GLU A 281 2.44 -9.40 8.88
C GLU A 281 2.31 -7.91 8.51
N SER A 282 2.86 -7.53 7.35
CA SER A 282 2.90 -6.18 6.81
C SER A 282 2.20 -6.04 5.45
N LEU A 283 1.96 -4.79 5.05
CA LEU A 283 1.58 -4.39 3.70
C LEU A 283 2.76 -3.78 2.92
N ALA A 284 4.01 -4.13 3.26
CA ALA A 284 5.19 -3.51 2.64
C ALA A 284 5.19 -3.65 1.11
N VAL A 285 4.94 -4.85 0.59
CA VAL A 285 4.85 -5.11 -0.86
C VAL A 285 3.73 -4.31 -1.52
N VAL A 286 2.56 -4.26 -0.88
CA VAL A 286 1.39 -3.52 -1.39
C VAL A 286 1.68 -2.02 -1.46
N ASN A 287 2.25 -1.45 -0.39
CA ASN A 287 2.66 -0.05 -0.35
C ASN A 287 3.80 0.24 -1.34
N GLY A 288 4.73 -0.70 -1.54
CA GLY A 288 5.80 -0.60 -2.53
C GLY A 288 5.28 -0.55 -3.97
N LEU A 289 4.27 -1.35 -4.30
CA LEU A 289 3.61 -1.33 -5.62
C LEU A 289 2.92 0.01 -5.92
N TRP A 290 2.48 0.70 -4.87
CA TRP A 290 1.82 2.00 -4.97
C TRP A 290 2.80 3.17 -5.20
N GLN A 291 4.03 3.12 -4.64
CA GLN A 291 4.97 4.25 -4.73
C GLN A 291 5.27 4.70 -6.17
N PRO A 292 5.56 3.81 -7.14
CA PRO A 292 5.81 4.23 -8.52
C PRO A 292 4.61 4.92 -9.19
N VAL A 293 3.38 4.52 -8.83
CA VAL A 293 2.14 5.14 -9.34
C VAL A 293 1.99 6.56 -8.82
N LYS A 294 2.44 6.81 -7.58
CA LYS A 294 2.48 8.12 -6.94
C LYS A 294 3.59 9.02 -7.53
N ASP A 295 4.80 8.50 -7.71
CA ASP A 295 5.95 9.31 -8.15
C ASP A 295 5.77 9.91 -9.56
N LEU A 296 5.15 9.16 -10.48
CA LEU A 296 4.82 9.67 -11.81
C LEU A 296 3.80 10.81 -11.78
N GLN A 297 2.90 10.84 -10.80
CA GLN A 297 1.96 11.95 -10.63
C GLN A 297 2.72 13.22 -10.24
N PHE A 298 3.64 13.14 -9.28
CA PHE A 298 4.44 14.31 -8.88
C PHE A 298 5.22 14.91 -10.06
N LEU A 299 5.78 14.06 -10.93
CA LEU A 299 6.47 14.51 -12.14
C LEU A 299 5.50 15.17 -13.14
N ASN A 300 4.31 14.60 -13.35
CA ASN A 300 3.31 15.15 -14.26
C ASN A 300 2.71 16.47 -13.73
N PHE A 301 2.39 16.57 -12.44
CA PHE A 301 1.92 17.79 -11.80
C PHE A 301 2.99 18.88 -11.82
N SER A 302 4.24 18.53 -11.50
CA SER A 302 5.37 19.49 -11.55
C SER A 302 5.58 19.99 -12.98
N SER A 303 5.48 19.11 -13.98
CA SER A 303 5.60 19.48 -15.39
C SER A 303 4.45 20.39 -15.85
N GLN A 304 3.21 20.09 -15.46
CA GLN A 304 2.04 20.93 -15.80
C GLN A 304 2.08 22.28 -15.08
N ALA A 305 2.48 22.33 -13.81
CA ALA A 305 2.67 23.58 -13.07
C ALA A 305 3.81 24.43 -13.66
N LEU A 306 4.88 23.78 -14.15
CA LEU A 306 5.94 24.44 -14.90
C LEU A 306 5.42 25.00 -16.25
N ILE A 307 4.59 24.27 -16.97
CA ILE A 307 3.98 24.73 -18.23
C ILE A 307 3.01 25.90 -17.99
N LEU A 308 2.19 25.85 -16.94
CA LEU A 308 1.25 26.91 -16.58
C LEU A 308 1.93 28.18 -16.05
N SER A 309 3.07 28.03 -15.36
CA SER A 309 3.92 29.19 -14.98
C SER A 309 4.72 29.75 -16.17
N VAL A 310 4.83 29.00 -17.26
CA VAL A 310 5.38 29.43 -18.56
C VAL A 310 4.22 29.72 -19.53
N HIS A 311 3.27 30.55 -19.11
CA HIS A 311 2.46 31.27 -20.10
C HIS A 311 3.30 32.41 -20.69
N PRO A 312 3.27 32.62 -22.01
CA PRO A 312 4.12 33.62 -22.64
C PRO A 312 3.64 35.00 -22.20
N PHE A 313 4.46 35.71 -21.43
CA PHE A 313 4.49 37.16 -21.52
C PHE A 313 4.94 37.49 -22.95
N ALA A 314 3.97 37.45 -23.87
CA ALA A 314 4.11 37.83 -25.27
C ALA A 314 4.27 39.35 -25.37
N SER A 315 5.38 39.86 -24.85
CA SER A 315 5.83 41.25 -25.02
C SER A 315 7.21 41.54 -24.43
N CYS A 316 7.88 40.60 -23.75
CA CYS A 316 9.20 40.85 -23.19
C CYS A 316 10.30 40.05 -23.89
N SER A 317 11.20 40.77 -24.56
CA SER A 317 12.48 40.28 -25.08
C SER A 317 13.45 39.95 -23.92
N VAL A 318 13.22 38.84 -23.22
CA VAL A 318 14.15 38.34 -22.20
C VAL A 318 15.15 37.39 -22.88
N PRO A 319 16.47 37.58 -22.73
CA PRO A 319 17.48 36.71 -23.33
C PRO A 319 17.36 35.26 -22.85
N TRP A 320 17.44 34.28 -23.76
CA TRP A 320 17.33 32.83 -23.51
C TRP A 320 18.22 32.30 -22.37
N ARG A 321 19.33 32.98 -22.07
CA ARG A 321 20.23 32.63 -20.96
C ARG A 321 19.62 32.89 -19.58
N LEU A 322 18.82 33.94 -19.42
CA LEU A 322 18.05 34.21 -18.18
C LEU A 322 16.95 33.16 -17.99
N PHE A 323 16.33 32.69 -19.08
CA PHE A 323 15.34 31.61 -19.06
C PHE A 323 15.92 30.29 -18.53
N LEU A 324 17.12 29.91 -19.00
CA LEU A 324 17.83 28.73 -18.50
C LEU A 324 18.27 28.86 -17.04
N SER A 325 18.68 30.05 -16.59
CA SER A 325 19.05 30.28 -15.19
C SER A 325 17.86 30.18 -14.24
N VAL A 326 16.69 30.67 -14.63
CA VAL A 326 15.45 30.55 -13.84
C VAL A 326 15.01 29.08 -13.76
N LEU A 327 15.05 28.35 -14.87
CA LEU A 327 14.78 26.90 -14.91
C LEU A 327 15.71 26.11 -13.98
N LEU A 328 17.01 26.42 -13.99
CA LEU A 328 18.00 25.75 -13.15
C LEU A 328 17.78 26.07 -11.65
N ILE A 329 17.43 27.31 -11.31
CA ILE A 329 17.16 27.72 -9.93
C ILE A 329 15.87 27.10 -9.40
N SER A 330 14.81 27.04 -10.22
CA SER A 330 13.56 26.35 -9.87
C SER A 330 13.75 24.85 -9.68
N PHE A 331 14.56 24.22 -10.53
CA PHE A 331 14.92 22.81 -10.41
C PHE A 331 15.74 22.52 -9.15
N LEU A 332 16.77 23.33 -8.88
CA LEU A 332 17.61 23.20 -7.69
C LEU A 332 16.82 23.44 -6.38
N ALA A 333 15.89 24.39 -6.37
CA ALA A 333 15.03 24.66 -5.21
C ALA A 333 14.06 23.50 -4.90
N GLN A 334 13.56 22.81 -5.92
CA GLN A 334 12.69 21.63 -5.76
C GLN A 334 13.44 20.37 -5.30
N THR A 335 14.70 20.19 -5.74
CA THR A 335 15.52 19.04 -5.31
C THR A 335 16.03 19.14 -3.86
N ALA A 336 15.93 20.32 -3.22
CA ALA A 336 16.46 20.58 -1.89
C ALA A 336 15.48 20.29 -0.72
N SER A 337 14.34 19.61 -0.95
CA SER A 337 13.34 19.28 0.09
C SER A 337 12.81 20.46 0.89
N LEU A 338 12.82 21.67 0.33
CA LEU A 338 12.18 22.84 0.93
C LEU A 338 10.72 22.89 0.48
N HIS A 339 9.81 22.41 1.33
CA HIS A 339 8.37 22.61 1.17
C HIS A 339 8.05 24.11 1.23
N PHE A 340 7.92 24.77 0.06
CA PHE A 340 7.43 26.15 -0.04
C PHE A 340 6.05 26.18 -0.71
N PHE A 341 5.04 26.54 0.06
CA PHE A 341 3.76 27.05 -0.45
C PHE A 341 3.79 28.57 -0.35
N GLY A 342 4.26 29.24 -1.41
CA GLY A 342 4.32 30.70 -1.47
C GLY A 342 4.58 31.20 -2.90
N HIS A 343 4.09 32.39 -3.24
CA HIS A 343 4.32 33.01 -4.54
C HIS A 343 5.76 33.54 -4.63
N ILE A 344 6.48 33.13 -5.68
CA ILE A 344 7.79 33.67 -6.05
C ILE A 344 7.57 34.74 -7.12
N GLY A 345 7.94 35.98 -6.82
CA GLY A 345 7.87 37.11 -7.74
C GLY A 345 9.26 37.53 -8.22
N PHE A 346 9.40 37.85 -9.50
CA PHE A 346 10.65 38.35 -10.10
C PHE A 346 10.46 39.78 -10.59
N ASN A 347 11.37 40.69 -10.21
CA ASN A 347 11.45 42.03 -10.75
C ASN A 347 12.82 42.26 -11.39
N PHE A 348 12.82 42.65 -12.66
CA PHE A 348 14.03 42.93 -13.43
C PHE A 348 14.11 44.41 -13.78
N THR A 349 15.22 45.07 -13.44
CA THR A 349 15.52 46.45 -13.84
C THR A 349 16.58 46.45 -14.95
N PRO A 350 16.20 46.70 -16.22
CA PRO A 350 17.09 46.59 -17.37
C PRO A 350 18.31 47.52 -17.32
N SER A 351 18.18 48.69 -16.67
CA SER A 351 19.26 49.68 -16.57
C SER A 351 20.37 49.30 -15.59
N GLN A 352 20.18 48.28 -14.74
CA GLN A 352 21.13 47.89 -13.70
C GLN A 352 21.62 46.44 -13.82
N ASN A 353 21.06 45.63 -14.74
CA ASN A 353 21.38 44.20 -14.86
C ASN A 353 21.22 43.42 -13.54
N VAL A 354 20.23 43.80 -12.72
CA VAL A 354 19.93 43.17 -11.42
C VAL A 354 18.59 42.44 -11.52
N LEU A 355 18.57 41.17 -11.09
CA LEU A 355 17.35 40.40 -10.87
C LEU A 355 17.06 40.37 -9.37
N LEU A 356 15.91 40.91 -8.97
CA LEU A 356 15.42 40.83 -7.59
C LEU A 356 14.39 39.71 -7.50
N VAL A 357 14.65 38.76 -6.61
CA VAL A 357 13.74 37.65 -6.30
C VAL A 357 13.06 37.94 -4.97
N HIS A 358 11.73 37.93 -4.98
CA HIS A 358 10.90 38.06 -3.79
C HIS A 358 10.19 36.74 -3.48
N ILE A 359 10.27 36.30 -2.23
CA ILE A 359 9.59 35.12 -1.73
C ILE A 359 8.66 35.58 -0.59
N ALA A 360 7.35 35.42 -0.78
CA ALA A 360 6.35 35.76 0.24
C ALA A 360 5.71 34.47 0.80
N GLY A 361 5.76 34.31 2.13
CA GLY A 361 5.11 33.23 2.88
C GLY A 361 3.76 33.67 3.46
N GLY A 362 2.80 32.75 3.51
CA GLY A 362 1.45 33.02 4.01
C GLY A 362 1.40 33.43 5.49
N GLN A 363 0.52 34.40 5.78
CA GLN A 363 0.20 35.00 7.08
C GLN A 363 1.38 35.59 7.89
N PHE A 364 2.13 36.48 7.28
CA PHE A 364 2.61 37.76 7.85
C PHE A 364 3.31 38.48 6.70
N ASN A 365 2.97 39.74 6.43
CA ASN A 365 3.68 40.55 5.42
C ASN A 365 5.11 40.84 5.90
N GLN A 366 6.03 39.88 5.73
CA GLN A 366 7.47 40.11 5.87
C GLN A 366 8.23 39.52 4.68
N VAL A 367 9.12 40.34 4.13
CA VAL A 367 10.07 39.95 3.08
C VAL A 367 11.18 39.13 3.74
N ILE A 368 11.29 37.84 3.39
CA ILE A 368 12.20 36.91 4.08
C ILE A 368 13.66 37.03 3.60
N SER A 369 13.92 37.47 2.36
CA SER A 369 15.26 37.92 1.94
C SER A 369 15.23 38.68 0.60
N GLN A 370 16.25 39.50 0.34
CA GLN A 370 16.58 40.07 -0.97
C GLN A 370 18.01 39.68 -1.34
N ALA A 371 18.20 39.03 -2.49
CA ALA A 371 19.52 38.78 -3.06
C ALA A 371 19.71 39.64 -4.33
N ARG A 372 20.87 40.28 -4.47
CA ARG A 372 21.28 41.00 -5.68
C ARG A 372 22.40 40.23 -6.37
N TYR A 373 22.23 39.96 -7.66
CA TYR A 373 23.28 39.38 -8.49
C TYR A 373 23.68 40.39 -9.57
N SER A 374 24.98 40.64 -9.73
CA SER A 374 25.57 41.47 -10.79
C SER A 374 26.34 40.59 -11.77
N LEU A 375 26.05 40.73 -13.07
CA LEU A 375 26.72 39.98 -14.14
C LEU A 375 27.87 40.81 -14.73
N GLY A 376 29.13 40.39 -14.48
CA GLY A 376 30.33 41.00 -15.06
C GLY A 376 30.69 40.39 -16.42
N PHE A 377 31.02 41.22 -17.41
CA PHE A 377 31.49 40.82 -18.74
C PHE A 377 33.02 40.76 -18.79
N VAL A 378 33.58 39.68 -19.34
CA VAL A 378 34.98 39.62 -19.82
C VAL A 378 34.95 39.35 -21.33
N SER A 379 35.70 40.16 -22.09
CA SER A 379 35.73 40.17 -23.54
C SER A 379 37.04 39.60 -24.10
N GLN A 380 36.94 39.04 -25.31
CA GLN A 380 37.97 38.70 -26.31
C GLN A 380 38.68 37.33 -26.24
N ILE A 381 38.53 36.58 -27.33
CA ILE A 381 39.50 35.61 -27.86
C ILE A 381 39.62 35.90 -29.36
N PRO A 382 40.82 36.15 -29.93
CA PRO A 382 41.03 36.15 -31.39
C PRO A 382 41.48 34.78 -31.90
N ALA A 383 41.29 34.59 -33.21
CA ALA A 383 41.36 33.32 -33.93
C ALA A 383 42.77 32.87 -34.38
N SER A 384 42.86 31.56 -34.66
CA SER A 384 43.75 30.84 -35.58
C SER A 384 45.22 30.53 -35.18
N THR A 385 45.59 29.24 -35.18
CA THR A 385 46.58 28.60 -36.07
C THR A 385 46.77 27.09 -35.73
N VAL A 386 46.93 26.27 -36.77
CA VAL A 386 47.28 24.82 -36.82
C VAL A 386 48.82 24.77 -37.06
N PRO A 387 49.67 23.80 -36.62
CA PRO A 387 49.57 22.35 -36.89
C PRO A 387 50.16 21.33 -35.85
N VAL A 388 49.89 20.05 -36.14
CA VAL A 388 50.38 18.74 -35.58
C VAL A 388 51.78 18.40 -36.18
N PRO A 389 52.57 17.31 -35.87
CA PRO A 389 52.66 16.29 -34.78
C PRO A 389 54.09 16.08 -34.15
N ALA A 390 54.23 15.22 -33.13
CA ALA A 390 55.30 14.18 -33.09
C ALA A 390 55.14 13.12 -31.97
N THR A 391 55.38 11.87 -32.38
CA THR A 391 55.65 10.55 -31.73
C THR A 391 56.78 10.55 -30.67
N VAL A 392 56.99 9.61 -29.72
CA VAL A 392 57.32 8.16 -29.74
C VAL A 392 57.38 7.71 -28.24
N VAL A 393 56.64 6.69 -27.77
CA VAL A 393 57.00 5.28 -27.37
C VAL A 393 58.08 5.08 -26.25
N PRO A 394 58.27 3.89 -25.63
CA PRO A 394 58.05 3.60 -24.19
C PRO A 394 59.34 3.12 -23.47
N ASP A 395 59.29 2.69 -22.19
CA ASP A 395 59.88 1.39 -21.78
C ASP A 395 59.81 1.01 -20.28
N THR A 396 59.49 -0.28 -20.10
CA THR A 396 59.98 -1.32 -19.16
C THR A 396 60.02 -1.20 -17.62
N LYS A 397 59.29 -2.15 -17.00
CA LYS A 397 59.69 -3.27 -16.10
C LYS A 397 60.64 -3.05 -14.91
N GLY A 398 60.25 -3.69 -13.79
CA GLY A 398 61.15 -4.29 -12.79
C GLY A 398 60.76 -3.92 -11.35
N SER A 399 59.87 -4.68 -10.68
CA SER A 399 60.18 -5.79 -9.75
C SER A 399 61.16 -5.45 -8.61
N SER A 400 60.67 -5.49 -7.36
CA SER A 400 61.08 -6.43 -6.29
C SER A 400 61.04 -5.81 -4.88
N SER A 401 60.45 -6.57 -3.93
CA SER A 401 60.77 -6.68 -2.47
C SER A 401 60.80 -5.41 -1.60
N GLY A 402 60.24 -5.36 -0.39
CA GLY A 402 59.61 -6.35 0.47
C GLY A 402 59.41 -5.81 1.90
N ILE A 403 58.64 -6.57 2.68
CA ILE A 403 58.68 -6.72 4.15
C ILE A 403 58.21 -5.54 5.02
N GLY A 404 57.16 -5.79 5.82
CA GLY A 404 56.72 -4.90 6.90
C GLY A 404 55.42 -5.32 7.60
N HIS A 405 55.52 -6.37 8.42
CA HIS A 405 54.58 -7.01 9.35
C HIS A 405 53.49 -6.20 10.12
N GLN A 406 52.48 -6.97 10.59
CA GLN A 406 51.55 -6.80 11.74
C GLN A 406 50.21 -6.07 11.47
N ALA A 407 49.02 -6.49 11.95
CA ALA A 407 48.58 -7.65 12.74
C ALA A 407 47.03 -7.70 12.77
N ARG A 408 46.50 -8.92 12.97
CA ARG A 408 45.21 -9.31 13.62
C ARG A 408 43.85 -9.07 12.93
N GLN A 409 43.47 -10.07 12.13
CA GLN A 409 42.25 -10.92 12.28
C GLN A 409 42.17 -11.53 13.70
N ALA A 410 41.11 -12.14 14.24
CA ALA A 410 39.70 -12.39 13.95
C ALA A 410 39.10 -12.94 15.26
N GLY A 411 37.78 -12.94 15.42
CA GLY A 411 37.13 -13.65 16.52
C GLY A 411 35.71 -14.07 16.15
N ILE A 412 35.54 -15.34 15.80
CA ILE A 412 34.26 -16.05 15.68
C ILE A 412 34.35 -17.33 16.51
N SER A 413 33.33 -17.51 17.35
CA SER A 413 32.66 -18.75 17.81
C SER A 413 33.43 -19.85 18.56
N GLN A 414 32.88 -20.20 19.75
CA GLN A 414 32.43 -21.55 20.13
C GLN A 414 31.75 -21.47 21.52
N SER A 415 30.43 -21.68 21.62
CA SER A 415 29.74 -22.90 22.08
C SER A 415 30.00 -23.35 23.53
N LEU A 416 28.96 -23.43 24.37
CA LEU A 416 28.68 -24.58 25.25
C LEU A 416 27.32 -24.48 26.00
N GLN A 417 26.65 -25.63 25.99
CA GLN A 417 25.48 -26.14 26.73
C GLN A 417 25.31 -25.71 28.21
N GLN A 418 24.05 -25.60 28.69
CA GLN A 418 23.30 -26.60 29.53
C GLN A 418 22.30 -25.97 30.54
N ARG A 419 21.18 -26.71 30.79
CA ARG A 419 20.24 -26.70 31.96
C ARG A 419 19.17 -25.59 32.04
N GLN A 420 17.93 -25.79 32.54
CA GLN A 420 17.05 -26.91 32.88
C GLN A 420 15.69 -26.29 33.32
N LEU A 421 14.56 -26.95 33.01
CA LEU A 421 13.27 -27.01 33.72
C LEU A 421 12.98 -26.04 34.90
N ARG A 422 11.84 -25.31 34.84
CA ARG A 422 10.65 -25.47 35.74
C ARG A 422 9.62 -24.33 35.59
N GLN A 423 8.35 -24.75 35.67
CA GLN A 423 7.07 -24.04 35.82
C GLN A 423 6.38 -23.55 34.55
#